data_AF-A0A923CYQ5-F1
#
_entry.id   AF-A0A923CYQ5-F1
#
_cell.length_a   1.000
_cell.length_b   1.000
_cell.length_c   1.000
_cell.angle_alpha   90.00
_cell.angle_beta   90.00
_cell.angle_gamma   90.00
#
_symmetry.space_group_name_H-M   'P 1'
#
loop_
_entity.id
_entity.type
_entity.pdbx_description
1 polymer ?
#
loop_
_entity_poly.entity_id
_entity_poly.type
_entity_poly.pdbx_seq_one_letter_code
_entity_poly.pdbx_strand_id
1 'polypeptide(L)'
;MKPAFAKPVTTVRLLAAGLAAAALLAPGDGAAEQLRRNQERSVRLGRLVEGLLPPDGVLLIGLGHERWSVQAGPAEARYYVDHVGWRADVEYGWRPWLRAWASAPWRSWSGGAGDLPAAASGLADGEAGLVLGLPRLWRDAGFALDLRTTLPLGSRASGLGDGAAAPYAGLAWTQRLWRDAQVPELRLHAGAGRRWTPRDEGRGAVGGGRYEPWPLTYPADAGGAGNDPWLWSAGVDVRKSLAVLHVTYAAEAYPASAAIAAREAYRALSAGVRWGAEDGWALDVAYEVPLSREDLATPFTAAVPDWTMTVGVSRGFAVGGSDRDRDGITDRLDLCPDAPEDRDGCRDEDGCPDPDNDEDGVPDAVDAAPDVAEDPDGWRDQDGAPDPDNDGDGILDQQDGCPFEAENYNGYQDADGCPDEMADRDGDGIEDREDRCADVAEDRDGFEDEDGCPDPDNDLDGILDARDGCPDQAEDYDGDLDDDGCPDAPEVSETPAASGGAG
;
A
#
# COMPACT_ATOMS: atom_id res chain seq x y z
N MET A 1 -72.00 6.39 -0.28
CA MET A 1 -71.33 5.07 -0.30
C MET A 1 -69.83 5.31 -0.25
N LYS A 2 -69.17 4.91 0.84
CA LYS A 2 -67.71 4.95 0.98
C LYS A 2 -67.12 3.69 0.33
N PRO A 3 -66.03 3.75 -0.45
CA PRO A 3 -65.17 2.60 -0.62
C PRO A 3 -64.06 2.62 0.45
N ALA A 4 -63.76 1.42 0.95
CA ALA A 4 -62.79 1.14 1.97
C ALA A 4 -61.71 0.20 1.41
N PHE A 5 -60.51 0.29 2.00
CA PHE A 5 -59.31 -0.58 1.88
C PHE A 5 -58.50 -0.49 0.58
N ALA A 6 -57.16 -0.50 0.60
CA ALA A 6 -56.25 -1.18 1.54
C ALA A 6 -55.03 -0.33 1.99
N LYS A 7 -54.55 -0.62 3.22
CA LYS A 7 -53.30 -0.09 3.79
C LYS A 7 -52.10 -0.87 3.24
N PRO A 8 -50.92 -0.24 3.00
CA PRO A 8 -49.68 -0.98 2.86
C PRO A 8 -49.07 -1.18 4.26
N VAL A 9 -49.18 -2.39 4.80
CA VAL A 9 -48.37 -2.88 5.92
C VAL A 9 -47.40 -3.91 5.34
N THR A 10 -46.29 -3.46 4.76
CA THR A 10 -45.01 -4.22 4.69
C THR A 10 -43.88 -3.27 4.26
N THR A 11 -43.67 -2.20 5.03
CA THR A 11 -42.43 -1.41 4.98
C THR A 11 -41.77 -1.63 6.34
N VAL A 12 -40.45 -1.78 6.39
CA VAL A 12 -39.66 -2.15 7.58
C VAL A 12 -39.57 -3.67 7.84
N ARG A 13 -38.78 -4.36 7.00
CA ARG A 13 -38.02 -5.56 7.41
C ARG A 13 -36.86 -5.93 6.45
N LEU A 14 -36.78 -5.32 5.26
CA LEU A 14 -35.63 -5.46 4.35
C LEU A 14 -34.39 -4.62 4.76
N LEU A 15 -34.54 -3.65 5.66
CA LEU A 15 -33.42 -2.83 6.17
C LEU A 15 -32.56 -3.52 7.24
N ALA A 16 -33.01 -4.65 7.82
CA ALA A 16 -32.29 -5.32 8.90
C ALA A 16 -31.40 -6.49 8.43
N ALA A 17 -31.52 -6.94 7.18
CA ALA A 17 -30.74 -8.08 6.67
C ALA A 17 -29.45 -7.67 5.92
N GLY A 18 -29.33 -6.41 5.50
CA GLY A 18 -28.15 -5.88 4.79
C GLY A 18 -27.01 -5.40 5.70
N LEU A 19 -27.26 -5.25 7.01
CA LEU A 19 -26.30 -4.67 7.97
C LEU A 19 -25.42 -5.69 8.69
N ALA A 20 -25.62 -7.00 8.49
CA ALA A 20 -24.86 -8.05 9.18
C ALA A 20 -23.73 -8.67 8.36
N ALA A 21 -23.55 -8.28 7.09
CA ALA A 21 -22.52 -8.86 6.20
C ALA A 21 -21.28 -7.95 5.99
N ALA A 22 -21.25 -6.74 6.58
CA ALA A 22 -20.17 -5.77 6.39
C ALA A 22 -19.10 -5.78 7.50
N ALA A 23 -19.13 -6.74 8.43
CA ALA A 23 -18.23 -6.77 9.59
C ALA A 23 -16.99 -7.66 9.42
N LEU A 24 -16.63 -8.04 8.18
CA LEU A 24 -15.43 -8.83 7.91
C LEU A 24 -14.66 -8.13 6.79
N LEU A 25 -13.40 -7.76 7.09
CA LEU A 25 -12.44 -7.00 6.27
C LEU A 25 -12.42 -5.49 6.56
N ALA A 26 -11.94 -5.13 7.76
CA ALA A 26 -11.43 -3.80 8.04
C ALA A 26 -10.00 -3.67 7.46
N PRO A 27 -9.70 -2.68 6.60
CA PRO A 27 -8.34 -2.33 6.24
C PRO A 27 -7.69 -1.51 7.38
N GLY A 28 -6.35 -1.54 7.46
CA GLY A 28 -5.58 -0.85 8.50
C GLY A 28 -5.79 0.67 8.54
N ASP A 29 -5.53 1.26 9.72
CA ASP A 29 -5.93 2.62 10.12
C ASP A 29 -5.46 3.75 9.17
N GLY A 30 -4.35 3.57 8.45
CA GLY A 30 -3.85 4.54 7.46
C GLY A 30 -4.68 4.62 6.16
N ALA A 31 -5.20 3.48 5.69
CA ALA A 31 -6.03 3.40 4.49
C ALA A 31 -7.41 4.01 4.72
N ALA A 32 -7.97 3.86 5.93
CA ALA A 32 -9.27 4.39 6.31
C ALA A 32 -9.31 5.94 6.33
N GLU A 33 -8.27 6.59 6.85
CA GLU A 33 -8.17 8.05 6.87
C GLU A 33 -7.95 8.64 5.46
N GLN A 34 -7.20 7.94 4.59
CA GLN A 34 -7.01 8.33 3.19
C GLN A 34 -8.27 8.10 2.35
N LEU A 35 -9.00 6.99 2.58
CA LEU A 35 -10.34 6.73 2.03
C LEU A 35 -11.35 7.79 2.45
N ARG A 36 -11.32 8.22 3.72
CA ARG A 36 -12.12 9.35 4.23
C ARG A 36 -11.82 10.65 3.46
N ARG A 37 -10.55 11.01 3.29
CA ARG A 37 -10.12 12.19 2.50
C ARG A 37 -10.50 12.08 1.02
N ASN A 38 -10.46 10.86 0.46
CA ASN A 38 -10.81 10.56 -0.92
C ASN A 38 -12.33 10.52 -1.15
N GLN A 39 -13.14 10.18 -0.15
CA GLN A 39 -14.61 10.25 -0.17
C GLN A 39 -15.15 11.65 0.10
N GLU A 40 -14.52 12.44 0.97
CA GLU A 40 -14.78 13.88 1.08
C GLU A 40 -14.61 14.58 -0.28
N ARG A 41 -13.75 14.02 -1.15
CA ARG A 41 -13.49 14.46 -2.53
C ARG A 41 -14.38 13.77 -3.58
N SER A 42 -14.63 12.46 -3.48
CA SER A 42 -15.41 11.67 -4.45
C SER A 42 -16.90 11.61 -4.09
N VAL A 43 -17.69 12.42 -4.78
CA VAL A 43 -19.12 12.53 -4.56
C VAL A 43 -19.79 12.52 -5.94
N ARG A 44 -20.08 11.35 -6.54
CA ARG A 44 -21.12 11.30 -7.59
C ARG A 44 -21.78 9.95 -7.85
N LEU A 45 -23.11 9.94 -7.74
CA LEU A 45 -24.02 9.28 -8.68
C LEU A 45 -24.86 10.35 -9.38
N GLY A 46 -24.68 10.52 -10.70
CA GLY A 46 -25.70 11.06 -11.60
C GLY A 46 -26.07 12.56 -11.64
N ARG A 47 -25.21 13.55 -11.29
CA ARG A 47 -25.57 14.98 -11.50
C ARG A 47 -24.44 15.83 -12.05
N LEU A 48 -24.69 16.46 -13.19
CA LEU A 48 -23.77 17.12 -14.12
C LEU A 48 -22.65 17.99 -13.53
N VAL A 49 -22.76 18.61 -12.35
CA VAL A 49 -21.66 19.46 -11.84
C VAL A 49 -21.56 19.41 -10.32
N GLU A 50 -20.75 18.53 -9.73
CA GLU A 50 -20.40 18.62 -8.31
C GLU A 50 -18.99 18.04 -8.11
N GLY A 51 -18.05 18.90 -7.68
CA GLY A 51 -16.74 18.55 -7.11
C GLY A 51 -15.78 17.77 -8.02
N LEU A 52 -14.97 18.50 -8.79
CA LEU A 52 -13.98 18.00 -9.74
C LEU A 52 -13.29 16.69 -9.32
N LEU A 53 -13.76 15.63 -9.97
CA LEU A 53 -13.10 14.36 -10.27
C LEU A 53 -12.84 13.45 -9.06
N PRO A 54 -13.16 12.15 -9.17
CA PRO A 54 -12.67 11.19 -8.20
C PRO A 54 -11.14 11.29 -8.15
N PRO A 55 -10.53 11.07 -6.97
CA PRO A 55 -9.08 10.99 -6.87
C PRO A 55 -8.53 10.00 -7.90
N ASP A 56 -7.27 10.23 -8.28
CA ASP A 56 -6.55 9.29 -9.13
C ASP A 56 -6.63 7.87 -8.55
N GLY A 57 -6.89 6.89 -9.42
CA GLY A 57 -7.02 5.50 -9.04
C GLY A 57 -8.25 5.18 -8.20
N VAL A 58 -9.37 5.92 -8.33
CA VAL A 58 -10.62 5.57 -7.66
C VAL A 58 -11.66 5.05 -8.65
N LEU A 59 -12.08 3.81 -8.45
CA LEU A 59 -13.20 3.16 -9.13
C LEU A 59 -14.45 3.26 -8.25
N LEU A 60 -15.50 3.92 -8.75
CA LEU A 60 -16.80 3.96 -8.11
C LEU A 60 -17.77 3.03 -8.86
N ILE A 61 -18.42 2.14 -8.11
CA ILE A 61 -19.50 1.31 -8.63
C ILE A 61 -20.78 1.70 -7.91
N GLY A 62 -21.86 1.93 -8.66
CA GLY A 62 -23.15 2.32 -8.12
C GLY A 62 -24.31 1.48 -8.66
N LEU A 63 -25.30 1.28 -7.81
CA LEU A 63 -26.62 0.79 -8.18
C LEU A 63 -27.66 1.84 -7.80
N GLY A 64 -28.37 2.36 -8.79
CA GLY A 64 -29.49 3.27 -8.61
C GLY A 64 -30.82 2.56 -8.82
N HIS A 65 -31.83 2.99 -8.07
CA HIS A 65 -33.23 2.71 -8.31
C HIS A 65 -33.96 4.05 -8.52
N GLU A 66 -34.76 4.13 -9.57
CA GLU A 66 -35.59 5.28 -9.88
C GLU A 66 -37.06 4.88 -9.98
N ARG A 67 -37.93 5.70 -9.41
CA ARG A 67 -39.38 5.54 -9.57
C ARG A 67 -40.02 6.89 -9.84
N TRP A 68 -40.97 6.88 -10.76
CA TRP A 68 -41.80 8.04 -11.04
C TRP A 68 -43.12 7.59 -11.65
N SER A 69 -44.07 8.52 -11.65
CA SER A 69 -45.39 8.34 -12.25
C SER A 69 -45.74 9.59 -13.05
N VAL A 70 -46.48 9.42 -14.14
CA VAL A 70 -47.06 10.54 -14.90
C VAL A 70 -48.55 10.36 -15.03
N GLN A 71 -49.28 11.46 -14.90
CA GLN A 71 -50.66 11.59 -15.33
C GLN A 71 -50.78 12.74 -16.33
N ALA A 72 -50.86 12.43 -17.62
CA ALA A 72 -50.95 13.43 -18.67
C ALA A 72 -52.12 13.17 -19.63
N GLY A 73 -52.46 14.19 -20.42
CA GLY A 73 -53.57 14.17 -21.37
C GLY A 73 -54.85 14.89 -20.90
N PRO A 74 -55.78 15.17 -21.83
CA PRO A 74 -57.07 15.79 -21.53
C PRO A 74 -57.92 14.89 -20.64
N ALA A 75 -58.93 15.45 -19.97
CA ALA A 75 -59.77 14.73 -19.00
C ALA A 75 -60.42 13.44 -19.57
N GLU A 76 -60.63 13.38 -20.88
CA GLU A 76 -61.27 12.27 -21.59
C GLU A 76 -60.29 11.19 -22.08
N ALA A 77 -58.97 11.47 -22.09
CA ALA A 77 -57.92 10.58 -22.58
C ALA A 77 -56.68 10.62 -21.67
N ARG A 78 -56.89 10.67 -20.35
CA ARG A 78 -55.79 10.63 -19.39
C ARG A 78 -55.09 9.28 -19.47
N TYR A 79 -53.78 9.32 -19.68
CA TYR A 79 -52.94 8.15 -19.57
C TYR A 79 -52.13 8.22 -18.28
N TYR A 80 -51.93 7.03 -17.71
CA TYR A 80 -51.17 6.81 -16.50
C TYR A 80 -50.02 5.88 -16.83
N VAL A 81 -48.79 6.26 -16.45
CA VAL A 81 -47.62 5.40 -16.56
C VAL A 81 -46.91 5.38 -15.20
N ASP A 82 -46.69 4.18 -14.67
CA ASP A 82 -45.80 3.94 -13.52
C ASP A 82 -44.49 3.36 -14.07
N HIS A 83 -43.37 3.96 -13.68
CA HIS A 83 -42.04 3.59 -14.11
C HIS A 83 -41.17 3.18 -12.93
N VAL A 84 -40.43 2.10 -13.13
CA VAL A 84 -39.39 1.63 -12.23
C VAL A 84 -38.13 1.34 -13.04
N GLY A 85 -37.04 2.00 -12.68
CA GLY A 85 -35.74 1.80 -13.29
C GLY A 85 -34.69 1.37 -12.27
N TRP A 86 -33.73 0.60 -12.75
CA TRP A 86 -32.47 0.32 -12.09
C TRP A 86 -31.35 0.85 -12.97
N ARG A 87 -30.24 1.29 -12.39
CA ARG A 87 -29.05 1.68 -13.16
C ARG A 87 -27.79 1.16 -12.51
N ALA A 88 -26.90 0.60 -13.30
CA ALA A 88 -25.55 0.29 -12.87
C ALA A 88 -24.62 1.38 -13.39
N ASP A 89 -23.89 2.01 -12.49
CA ASP A 89 -22.97 3.10 -12.80
C ASP A 89 -21.55 2.66 -12.48
N VAL A 90 -20.62 2.97 -13.38
CA VAL A 90 -19.17 2.79 -13.17
C VAL A 90 -18.47 4.09 -13.49
N GLU A 91 -17.57 4.53 -12.62
CA GLU A 91 -16.79 5.74 -12.78
C GLU A 91 -15.35 5.49 -12.36
N TYR A 92 -14.39 5.98 -13.14
CA TYR A 92 -12.97 5.83 -12.86
C TYR A 92 -12.22 7.16 -13.01
N GLY A 93 -11.43 7.51 -11.99
CA GLY A 93 -10.49 8.63 -12.01
C GLY A 93 -9.15 8.18 -12.56
N TRP A 94 -8.86 8.51 -13.82
CA TRP A 94 -7.57 8.18 -14.44
C TRP A 94 -6.43 9.08 -13.99
N ARG A 95 -6.76 10.35 -13.73
CA ARG A 95 -5.86 11.40 -13.24
C ARG A 95 -6.69 12.43 -12.48
N PRO A 96 -6.08 13.32 -11.69
CA PRO A 96 -6.80 14.39 -11.00
C PRO A 96 -7.56 15.37 -11.92
N TRP A 97 -7.31 15.30 -13.24
CA TRP A 97 -7.96 16.12 -14.28
C TRP A 97 -8.75 15.28 -15.31
N LEU A 98 -8.77 13.94 -15.23
CA LEU A 98 -9.46 13.07 -16.19
C LEU A 98 -10.28 11.99 -15.50
N ARG A 99 -11.57 11.94 -15.83
CA ARG A 99 -12.50 10.91 -15.40
C ARG A 99 -13.16 10.27 -16.60
N ALA A 100 -13.36 8.97 -16.53
CA ALA A 100 -14.25 8.22 -17.41
C ALA A 100 -15.44 7.67 -16.61
N TRP A 101 -16.60 7.55 -17.24
CA TRP A 101 -17.76 6.94 -16.60
C TRP A 101 -18.70 6.31 -17.63
N ALA A 102 -19.48 5.34 -17.19
CA ALA A 102 -20.54 4.70 -17.95
C ALA A 102 -21.73 4.37 -17.03
N SER A 103 -22.93 4.35 -17.61
CA SER A 103 -24.18 4.02 -16.94
C SER A 103 -25.03 3.12 -17.83
N ALA A 104 -25.53 2.03 -17.26
CA ALA A 104 -26.37 1.06 -17.91
C ALA A 104 -27.72 0.93 -17.17
N PRO A 105 -28.80 1.54 -17.69
CA PRO A 105 -30.12 1.45 -17.08
C PRO A 105 -30.88 0.20 -17.55
N TRP A 106 -31.58 -0.42 -16.62
CA TRP A 106 -32.68 -1.35 -16.86
C TRP A 106 -33.98 -0.67 -16.49
N ARG A 107 -34.96 -0.61 -17.39
CA ARG A 107 -36.22 0.08 -17.16
C ARG A 107 -37.39 -0.87 -17.27
N SER A 108 -38.43 -0.57 -16.52
CA SER A 108 -39.71 -1.26 -16.54
C SER A 108 -40.83 -0.26 -16.35
N TRP A 109 -41.91 -0.41 -17.09
CA TRP A 109 -43.07 0.43 -16.92
C TRP A 109 -44.34 -0.34 -17.20
N SER A 110 -45.44 0.20 -16.68
CA SER A 110 -46.79 -0.23 -17.00
C SER A 110 -47.67 1.00 -17.18
N GLY A 111 -48.58 0.95 -18.13
CA GLY A 111 -49.51 2.04 -18.39
C GLY A 111 -50.92 1.58 -18.71
N GLY A 112 -51.87 2.51 -18.59
CA GLY A 112 -53.24 2.31 -19.06
C GLY A 112 -53.33 2.14 -20.58
N ALA A 113 -54.41 1.53 -21.07
CA ALA A 113 -54.63 1.35 -22.52
C ALA A 113 -54.66 2.70 -23.26
N GLY A 114 -53.79 2.86 -24.27
CA GLY A 114 -53.58 4.06 -25.08
C GLY A 114 -52.51 3.83 -26.17
N ASP A 115 -51.90 4.90 -26.71
CA ASP A 115 -50.92 4.86 -27.83
C ASP A 115 -49.52 4.31 -27.47
N LEU A 116 -49.31 3.88 -26.22
CA LEU A 116 -48.07 3.28 -25.71
C LEU A 116 -48.20 1.74 -25.60
N PRO A 117 -47.11 0.96 -25.72
CA PRO A 117 -47.12 -0.44 -25.28
C PRO A 117 -47.56 -0.51 -23.80
N ALA A 118 -48.54 -1.37 -23.51
CA ALA A 118 -49.17 -1.46 -22.19
C ALA A 118 -48.16 -1.70 -21.04
N ALA A 119 -47.05 -2.36 -21.36
CA ALA A 119 -45.89 -2.49 -20.49
C ALA A 119 -44.67 -2.89 -21.34
N ALA A 120 -43.47 -2.55 -20.87
CA ALA A 120 -42.26 -3.26 -21.26
C ALA A 120 -41.21 -3.24 -20.14
N SER A 121 -40.20 -4.08 -20.28
CA SER A 121 -39.08 -4.20 -19.35
C SER A 121 -37.83 -4.65 -20.10
N GLY A 122 -36.68 -4.06 -19.79
CA GLY A 122 -35.41 -4.45 -20.39
C GLY A 122 -34.32 -3.40 -20.22
N LEU A 123 -33.16 -3.69 -20.83
CA LEU A 123 -32.08 -2.71 -20.95
C LEU A 123 -32.54 -1.51 -21.76
N ALA A 124 -32.29 -0.33 -21.22
CA ALA A 124 -32.52 0.94 -21.89
C ALA A 124 -31.20 1.51 -22.42
N ASP A 125 -31.28 2.60 -23.18
CA ASP A 125 -30.09 3.30 -23.65
C ASP A 125 -29.21 3.75 -22.48
N GLY A 126 -27.94 3.35 -22.54
CA GLY A 126 -26.92 3.74 -21.59
C GLY A 126 -26.33 5.12 -21.89
N GLU A 127 -25.43 5.57 -21.04
CA GLU A 127 -24.58 6.73 -21.32
C GLU A 127 -23.13 6.39 -20.98
N ALA A 128 -22.19 6.96 -21.73
CA ALA A 128 -20.78 6.94 -21.38
C ALA A 128 -20.15 8.28 -21.68
N GLY A 129 -19.16 8.67 -20.89
CA GLY A 129 -18.53 9.97 -21.04
C GLY A 129 -17.18 10.12 -20.36
N LEU A 130 -16.55 11.22 -20.70
CA LEU A 130 -15.30 11.71 -20.14
C LEU A 130 -15.54 13.10 -19.55
N VAL A 131 -14.96 13.34 -18.38
CA VAL A 131 -14.93 14.67 -17.75
C VAL A 131 -13.48 15.11 -17.64
N LEU A 132 -13.18 16.25 -18.24
CA LEU A 132 -11.84 16.84 -18.30
C LEU A 132 -11.81 18.08 -17.42
N GLY A 133 -11.14 18.00 -16.28
CA GLY A 133 -10.84 19.14 -15.42
C GLY A 133 -9.89 20.11 -16.10
N LEU A 134 -10.29 21.38 -16.19
CA LEU A 134 -9.44 22.42 -16.75
C LEU A 134 -8.44 22.92 -15.68
N PRO A 135 -7.25 23.42 -16.08
CA PRO A 135 -6.29 23.98 -15.14
C PRO A 135 -6.94 25.01 -14.22
N ARG A 136 -6.66 24.91 -12.91
CA ARG A 136 -7.23 25.81 -11.92
C ARG A 136 -6.63 27.20 -12.07
N LEU A 137 -7.42 28.15 -12.58
CA LEU A 137 -7.06 29.56 -12.64
C LEU A 137 -7.27 30.27 -11.28
N TRP A 138 -8.16 29.73 -10.45
CA TRP A 138 -8.45 30.24 -9.11
C TRP A 138 -8.50 29.11 -8.09
N ARG A 139 -8.11 29.40 -6.85
CA ARG A 139 -7.99 28.40 -5.77
C ARG A 139 -9.32 27.70 -5.47
N ASP A 140 -10.43 28.44 -5.53
CA ASP A 140 -11.75 27.99 -5.09
C ASP A 140 -12.75 27.79 -6.24
N ALA A 141 -12.34 28.07 -7.48
CA ALA A 141 -13.15 27.84 -8.66
C ALA A 141 -12.58 26.69 -9.50
N GLY A 142 -13.46 25.85 -10.03
CA GLY A 142 -13.10 24.77 -10.93
C GLY A 142 -13.93 24.83 -12.19
N PHE A 143 -13.30 24.47 -13.31
CA PHE A 143 -13.98 24.30 -14.59
C PHE A 143 -13.72 22.90 -15.12
N ALA A 144 -14.69 22.32 -15.80
CA ALA A 144 -14.53 21.04 -16.47
C ALA A 144 -15.30 21.01 -17.79
N LEU A 145 -14.76 20.30 -18.77
CA LEU A 145 -15.44 19.94 -20.00
C LEU A 145 -16.05 18.55 -19.82
N ASP A 146 -17.36 18.43 -20.00
CA ASP A 146 -18.10 17.17 -19.97
C ASP A 146 -18.44 16.76 -21.40
N LEU A 147 -17.89 15.62 -21.82
CA LEU A 147 -18.11 15.02 -23.12
C LEU A 147 -18.76 13.65 -22.90
N ARG A 148 -19.95 13.44 -23.42
CA ARG A 148 -20.65 12.15 -23.26
C ARG A 148 -21.49 11.82 -24.47
N THR A 149 -21.89 10.57 -24.58
CA THR A 149 -22.82 10.10 -25.60
C THR A 149 -23.76 9.08 -25.00
N THR A 150 -24.99 9.02 -25.52
CA THR A 150 -25.85 7.86 -25.27
C THR A 150 -25.28 6.64 -25.99
N LEU A 151 -25.48 5.48 -25.40
CA LEU A 151 -25.18 4.16 -25.95
C LEU A 151 -26.51 3.52 -26.34
N PRO A 152 -26.80 3.33 -27.65
CA PRO A 152 -28.08 2.84 -28.14
C PRO A 152 -28.22 1.32 -27.92
N LEU A 153 -28.33 0.92 -26.65
CA LEU A 153 -28.44 -0.47 -26.21
C LEU A 153 -29.91 -0.92 -26.11
N GLY A 154 -30.83 0.02 -25.93
CA GLY A 154 -32.25 -0.23 -25.77
C GLY A 154 -32.96 -0.53 -27.09
N SER A 155 -33.99 -1.37 -27.01
CA SER A 155 -34.83 -1.69 -28.19
C SER A 155 -35.86 -0.59 -28.44
N ARG A 156 -35.81 -0.01 -29.64
CA ARG A 156 -36.79 0.97 -30.14
C ARG A 156 -38.20 0.39 -30.26
N ALA A 157 -38.34 -0.88 -30.61
CA ALA A 157 -39.66 -1.50 -30.79
C ALA A 157 -40.46 -1.59 -29.49
N SER A 158 -39.75 -1.79 -28.37
CA SER A 158 -40.33 -1.79 -27.03
C SER A 158 -40.35 -0.40 -26.41
N GLY A 159 -39.75 0.63 -27.02
CA GLY A 159 -39.62 1.97 -26.43
C GLY A 159 -38.58 2.07 -25.32
N LEU A 160 -37.59 1.17 -25.31
CA LEU A 160 -36.50 1.13 -24.32
C LEU A 160 -35.31 2.01 -24.72
N GLY A 161 -35.24 2.46 -25.98
CA GLY A 161 -34.11 3.24 -26.48
C GLY A 161 -34.41 3.93 -27.80
N ASP A 162 -33.70 5.03 -28.04
CA ASP A 162 -33.83 5.90 -29.21
C ASP A 162 -33.21 5.27 -30.47
N GLY A 163 -32.37 4.23 -30.31
CA GLY A 163 -31.72 3.53 -31.41
C GLY A 163 -30.66 4.36 -32.15
N ALA A 164 -30.18 5.44 -31.52
CA ALA A 164 -29.11 6.29 -32.02
C ALA A 164 -28.28 6.87 -30.86
N ALA A 165 -26.97 7.00 -31.06
CA ALA A 165 -26.08 7.63 -30.09
C ALA A 165 -26.23 9.16 -30.16
N ALA A 166 -26.49 9.84 -29.05
CA ALA A 166 -26.67 11.29 -28.98
C ALA A 166 -25.48 11.92 -28.24
N PRO A 167 -24.50 12.50 -28.97
CA PRO A 167 -23.37 13.18 -28.37
C PRO A 167 -23.81 14.42 -27.58
N TYR A 168 -23.04 14.75 -26.56
CA TYR A 168 -23.19 15.93 -25.74
C TYR A 168 -21.82 16.51 -25.41
N ALA A 169 -21.75 17.83 -25.43
CA ALA A 169 -20.62 18.58 -24.91
C ALA A 169 -21.13 19.71 -24.03
N GLY A 170 -20.54 19.87 -22.85
CA GLY A 170 -20.90 20.93 -21.93
C GLY A 170 -19.73 21.44 -21.11
N LEU A 171 -19.84 22.69 -20.67
CA LEU A 171 -18.95 23.29 -19.71
C LEU A 171 -19.61 23.24 -18.34
N ALA A 172 -18.84 22.82 -17.35
CA ALA A 172 -19.20 22.77 -15.95
C ALA A 172 -18.34 23.77 -15.18
N TRP A 173 -18.94 24.48 -14.24
CA TRP A 173 -18.28 25.39 -13.32
C TRP A 173 -18.70 25.09 -11.89
N THR A 174 -17.74 25.15 -10.97
CA THR A 174 -18.00 25.07 -9.54
C THR A 174 -17.24 26.17 -8.80
N GLN A 175 -17.85 26.67 -7.74
CA GLN A 175 -17.27 27.66 -6.85
C GLN A 175 -17.46 27.24 -5.41
N ARG A 176 -16.36 27.14 -4.68
CA ARG A 176 -16.38 27.01 -3.24
C ARG A 176 -16.48 28.40 -2.62
N LEU A 177 -17.46 28.62 -1.75
CA LEU A 177 -17.70 29.94 -1.17
C LEU A 177 -16.97 30.13 0.17
N TRP A 178 -16.92 29.10 1.00
CA TRP A 178 -16.16 29.11 2.25
C TRP A 178 -15.79 27.70 2.70
N ARG A 179 -14.78 27.61 3.58
CA ARG A 179 -14.39 26.40 4.29
C ARG A 179 -14.13 26.77 5.75
N ASP A 180 -14.93 26.22 6.64
CA ASP A 180 -14.77 26.38 8.09
C ASP A 180 -15.08 25.02 8.72
N ALA A 181 -14.35 24.63 9.76
CA ALA A 181 -14.63 23.38 10.47
C ALA A 181 -15.93 23.45 11.29
N GLN A 182 -16.35 24.66 11.67
CA GLN A 182 -17.52 24.92 12.52
C GLN A 182 -18.82 25.06 11.72
N VAL A 183 -18.76 25.52 10.46
CA VAL A 183 -19.93 25.64 9.58
C VAL A 183 -19.81 24.75 8.33
N PRO A 184 -20.92 24.18 7.83
CA PRO A 184 -20.90 23.39 6.60
C PRO A 184 -20.25 24.15 5.43
N GLU A 185 -19.42 23.47 4.64
CA GLU A 185 -18.90 24.01 3.37
C GLU A 185 -20.07 24.25 2.41
N LEU A 186 -20.09 25.44 1.79
CA LEU A 186 -21.03 25.78 0.74
C LEU A 186 -20.32 25.81 -0.61
N ARG A 187 -20.90 25.09 -1.58
CA ARG A 187 -20.42 25.05 -2.96
C ARG A 187 -21.56 25.39 -3.90
N LEU A 188 -21.25 26.20 -4.89
CA LEU A 188 -22.12 26.44 -6.03
C LEU A 188 -21.64 25.64 -7.23
N HIS A 189 -22.58 25.28 -8.07
CA HIS A 189 -22.30 24.68 -9.37
C HIS A 189 -23.24 25.19 -10.43
N ALA A 190 -22.71 25.30 -11.64
CA ALA A 190 -23.51 25.56 -12.83
C ALA A 190 -22.92 24.82 -14.03
N GLY A 191 -23.78 24.51 -15.00
CA GLY A 191 -23.40 23.82 -16.22
C GLY A 191 -24.25 24.30 -17.38
N ALA A 192 -23.63 24.33 -18.56
CA ALA A 192 -24.28 24.62 -19.82
C ALA A 192 -23.69 23.72 -20.90
N GLY A 193 -24.54 23.09 -21.68
CA GLY A 193 -24.09 22.21 -22.75
C GLY A 193 -25.12 22.02 -23.83
N ARG A 194 -24.70 21.36 -24.89
CA ARG A 194 -25.54 21.06 -26.05
C ARG A 194 -25.51 19.56 -26.30
N ARG A 195 -26.69 19.00 -26.58
CA ARG A 195 -26.85 17.63 -27.05
C ARG A 195 -27.20 17.67 -28.53
N TRP A 196 -26.62 16.76 -29.30
CA TRP A 196 -26.93 16.55 -30.71
C TRP A 196 -27.65 15.22 -30.87
N THR A 197 -28.86 15.28 -31.40
CA THR A 197 -29.69 14.09 -31.61
C THR A 197 -29.62 13.68 -33.08
N PRO A 198 -29.04 12.52 -33.45
CA PRO A 198 -28.76 12.19 -34.85
C PRO A 198 -30.00 11.96 -35.73
N ARG A 199 -31.17 11.83 -35.12
CA ARG A 199 -32.45 11.68 -35.84
C ARG A 199 -33.37 12.83 -35.48
N ASP A 200 -33.73 13.60 -36.51
CA ASP A 200 -34.84 14.55 -36.50
C ASP A 200 -36.19 13.79 -36.58
N GLU A 201 -36.36 12.70 -35.83
CA GLU A 201 -37.67 12.03 -35.64
C GLU A 201 -38.27 12.32 -34.26
N GLY A 202 -37.55 13.08 -33.41
CA GLY A 202 -37.90 13.29 -32.01
C GLY A 202 -37.19 12.28 -31.10
N ARG A 203 -36.95 12.63 -29.83
CA ARG A 203 -36.61 11.59 -28.81
C ARG A 203 -37.85 10.74 -28.60
N GLY A 204 -37.68 9.42 -28.54
CA GLY A 204 -38.74 8.48 -28.18
C GLY A 204 -39.95 8.38 -29.12
N ALA A 205 -39.80 8.68 -30.40
CA ALA A 205 -40.84 8.40 -31.40
C ALA A 205 -40.75 6.95 -31.90
N VAL A 206 -41.72 6.11 -31.52
CA VAL A 206 -41.93 4.81 -32.17
C VAL A 206 -42.97 5.03 -33.28
N GLY A 207 -42.64 4.66 -34.51
CA GLY A 207 -43.44 4.97 -35.70
C GLY A 207 -44.96 4.74 -35.52
N GLY A 208 -45.76 5.64 -36.07
CA GLY A 208 -47.23 5.60 -35.96
C GLY A 208 -47.83 6.45 -34.82
N GLY A 209 -47.11 7.45 -34.30
CA GLY A 209 -47.63 8.39 -33.29
C GLY A 209 -47.49 7.93 -31.84
N ARG A 210 -46.60 6.97 -31.56
CA ARG A 210 -46.39 6.41 -30.21
C ARG A 210 -45.19 7.10 -29.54
N TYR A 211 -45.37 7.63 -28.33
CA TYR A 211 -44.36 8.40 -27.60
C TYR A 211 -43.82 7.65 -26.40
N GLU A 212 -42.51 7.42 -26.32
CA GLU A 212 -41.88 6.75 -25.18
C GLU A 212 -42.13 7.48 -23.87
N PRO A 213 -42.25 6.77 -22.74
CA PRO A 213 -42.56 7.42 -21.47
C PRO A 213 -41.38 8.17 -20.84
N TRP A 214 -40.19 8.22 -21.44
CA TRP A 214 -39.01 8.89 -20.88
C TRP A 214 -37.91 9.18 -21.92
N PRO A 215 -36.97 10.09 -21.61
CA PRO A 215 -37.20 11.40 -21.00
C PRO A 215 -38.02 12.28 -21.97
N LEU A 216 -38.51 13.44 -21.52
CA LEU A 216 -39.41 14.32 -22.29
C LEU A 216 -39.18 14.29 -23.80
N THR A 217 -40.11 13.62 -24.47
CA THR A 217 -40.09 13.31 -25.89
C THR A 217 -40.75 14.45 -26.63
N TYR A 218 -39.97 15.21 -27.39
CA TYR A 218 -40.50 16.22 -28.28
C TYR A 218 -40.39 15.73 -29.72
N PRO A 219 -41.47 15.79 -30.51
CA PRO A 219 -41.45 15.42 -31.92
C PRO A 219 -40.54 16.37 -32.72
N ALA A 220 -39.93 15.87 -33.78
CA ALA A 220 -39.11 16.69 -34.67
C ALA A 220 -39.90 17.38 -35.80
N ASP A 221 -41.15 16.97 -36.01
CA ASP A 221 -42.05 17.42 -37.07
C ASP A 221 -42.92 18.63 -36.69
N ALA A 222 -42.77 19.20 -35.49
CA ALA A 222 -43.48 20.42 -35.12
C ALA A 222 -42.99 21.67 -35.90
N GLY A 223 -41.91 21.56 -36.70
CA GLY A 223 -41.43 22.66 -37.56
C GLY A 223 -40.30 22.37 -38.55
N GLY A 224 -39.83 21.12 -38.69
CA GLY A 224 -38.80 20.75 -39.69
C GLY A 224 -37.39 21.25 -39.37
N ALA A 225 -37.12 21.61 -38.12
CA ALA A 225 -35.80 21.99 -37.65
C ALA A 225 -35.45 21.21 -36.39
N GLY A 226 -34.24 20.68 -36.35
CA GLY A 226 -33.79 19.70 -35.35
C GLY A 226 -34.08 20.07 -33.89
N ASN A 227 -34.26 19.02 -33.09
CA ASN A 227 -34.66 19.07 -31.68
C ASN A 227 -33.45 19.07 -30.72
N ASP A 228 -32.30 19.56 -31.16
CA ASP A 228 -31.07 19.67 -30.35
C ASP A 228 -31.28 20.64 -29.18
N PRO A 229 -31.33 20.17 -27.92
CA PRO A 229 -31.52 21.03 -26.78
C PRO A 229 -30.19 21.60 -26.28
N TRP A 230 -30.26 22.82 -25.76
CA TRP A 230 -29.32 23.31 -24.76
C TRP A 230 -29.74 22.82 -23.39
N LEU A 231 -28.81 22.24 -22.65
CA LEU A 231 -28.99 21.79 -21.28
C LEU A 231 -28.33 22.79 -20.35
N TRP A 232 -29.06 23.19 -19.32
CA TRP A 232 -28.62 24.11 -18.28
C TRP A 232 -28.81 23.45 -16.93
N SER A 233 -27.87 23.69 -16.02
CA SER A 233 -28.00 23.29 -14.63
C SER A 233 -27.40 24.36 -13.72
N ALA A 234 -28.01 24.55 -12.56
CA ALA A 234 -27.46 25.36 -11.49
C ALA A 234 -27.85 24.74 -10.15
N GLY A 235 -26.95 24.75 -9.19
CA GLY A 235 -27.22 24.13 -7.90
C GLY A 235 -26.27 24.58 -6.80
N VAL A 236 -26.55 24.02 -5.64
CA VAL A 236 -25.85 24.31 -4.40
C VAL A 236 -25.70 23.03 -3.58
N ASP A 237 -24.51 22.86 -3.02
CA ASP A 237 -24.19 21.79 -2.09
C ASP A 237 -23.82 22.35 -0.74
N VAL A 238 -24.39 21.75 0.30
CA VAL A 238 -24.03 21.99 1.69
C VAL A 238 -23.37 20.72 2.22
N ARG A 239 -22.08 20.80 2.53
CA ARG A 239 -21.27 19.65 2.95
C ARG A 239 -20.84 19.77 4.40
N LYS A 240 -21.03 18.72 5.19
CA LYS A 240 -20.49 18.62 6.55
C LYS A 240 -20.09 17.18 6.83
N SER A 241 -18.80 16.96 7.12
CA SER A 241 -18.26 15.60 7.28
C SER A 241 -18.61 14.73 6.07
N LEU A 242 -19.20 13.55 6.27
CA LEU A 242 -19.60 12.62 5.21
C LEU A 242 -20.98 12.89 4.60
N ALA A 243 -21.68 13.94 5.04
CA ALA A 243 -23.01 14.28 4.56
C ALA A 243 -22.99 15.45 3.57
N VAL A 244 -23.71 15.29 2.46
CA VAL A 244 -23.91 16.33 1.44
C VAL A 244 -25.40 16.50 1.19
N LEU A 245 -25.93 17.68 1.48
CA LEU A 245 -27.24 18.09 0.99
C LEU A 245 -27.03 18.79 -0.35
N HIS A 246 -27.73 18.32 -1.39
CA HIS A 246 -27.64 18.88 -2.73
C HIS A 246 -29.00 19.38 -3.19
N VAL A 247 -29.01 20.55 -3.83
CA VAL A 247 -30.18 21.10 -4.52
C VAL A 247 -29.75 21.53 -5.90
N THR A 248 -30.41 21.02 -6.93
CA THR A 248 -30.07 21.31 -8.33
C THR A 248 -31.32 21.62 -9.13
N TYR A 249 -31.29 22.76 -9.82
CA TYR A 249 -32.20 23.10 -10.89
C TYR A 249 -31.59 22.66 -12.23
N ALA A 250 -32.38 21.99 -13.05
CA ALA A 250 -32.01 21.61 -14.42
C ALA A 250 -33.06 22.12 -15.40
N ALA A 251 -32.62 22.52 -16.59
CA ALA A 251 -33.51 22.98 -17.65
C ALA A 251 -32.98 22.58 -19.03
N GLU A 252 -33.90 22.26 -19.93
CA GLU A 252 -33.65 22.14 -21.36
C GLU A 252 -34.26 23.35 -22.08
N ALA A 253 -33.54 23.87 -23.05
CA ALA A 253 -33.99 24.95 -23.92
C ALA A 253 -33.85 24.50 -25.37
N TYR A 254 -34.96 24.56 -26.09
CA TYR A 254 -35.05 24.15 -27.49
C TYR A 254 -35.01 25.38 -28.40
N PRO A 255 -34.48 25.25 -29.63
CA PRO A 255 -34.59 26.31 -30.62
C PRO A 255 -36.07 26.59 -30.94
N ALA A 256 -36.40 27.86 -31.22
CA ALA A 256 -37.79 28.26 -31.53
C ALA A 256 -38.40 27.47 -32.71
N SER A 257 -37.55 26.98 -33.60
CA SER A 257 -37.92 26.17 -34.75
C SER A 257 -38.39 24.74 -34.41
N ALA A 258 -38.19 24.30 -33.16
CA ALA A 258 -38.67 23.01 -32.68
C ALA A 258 -40.17 23.03 -32.29
N ALA A 259 -40.83 24.20 -32.29
CA ALA A 259 -42.24 24.38 -31.94
C ALA A 259 -42.68 23.73 -30.60
N ILE A 260 -41.74 23.68 -29.66
CA ILE A 260 -41.95 23.30 -28.26
C ILE A 260 -42.21 24.59 -27.47
N ALA A 261 -43.27 24.63 -26.69
CA ALA A 261 -43.52 25.81 -25.87
C ALA A 261 -42.48 25.91 -24.75
N ALA A 262 -42.00 27.13 -24.44
CA ALA A 262 -41.03 27.34 -23.36
C ALA A 262 -41.52 26.83 -21.99
N ARG A 263 -42.84 26.69 -21.81
CA ARG A 263 -43.43 26.12 -20.59
C ARG A 263 -43.38 24.59 -20.51
N GLU A 264 -43.35 23.93 -21.65
CA GLU A 264 -43.27 22.47 -21.76
C GLU A 264 -41.85 21.98 -21.63
N ALA A 265 -40.88 22.74 -22.15
CA ALA A 265 -39.46 22.44 -22.07
C ALA A 265 -39.05 21.94 -20.67
N TYR A 266 -38.23 20.89 -20.61
CA TYR A 266 -37.91 20.22 -19.35
C TYR A 266 -37.30 21.19 -18.37
N ARG A 267 -37.89 21.28 -17.18
CA ARG A 267 -37.38 22.03 -16.05
C ARG A 267 -37.67 21.23 -14.81
N ALA A 268 -36.70 21.06 -13.94
CA ALA A 268 -36.89 20.34 -12.71
C ALA A 268 -36.08 20.96 -11.58
N LEU A 269 -36.66 20.91 -10.39
CA LEU A 269 -35.95 21.16 -9.15
C LEU A 269 -35.77 19.84 -8.43
N SER A 270 -34.53 19.54 -8.08
CA SER A 270 -34.17 18.31 -7.40
C SER A 270 -33.47 18.63 -6.09
N ALA A 271 -33.82 17.90 -5.05
CA ALA A 271 -33.22 18.02 -3.72
C ALA A 271 -32.92 16.61 -3.21
N GLY A 272 -31.77 16.44 -2.57
CA GLY A 272 -31.39 15.15 -2.04
C GLY A 272 -30.28 15.23 -1.02
N VAL A 273 -30.05 14.10 -0.37
CA VAL A 273 -28.96 13.95 0.58
C VAL A 273 -28.13 12.75 0.18
N ARG A 274 -26.82 12.93 0.24
CA ARG A 274 -25.84 11.85 0.19
C ARG A 274 -25.17 11.70 1.54
N TRP A 275 -25.05 10.46 1.99
CA TRP A 275 -24.31 10.08 3.19
C TRP A 275 -23.23 9.07 2.83
N GLY A 276 -21.98 9.42 3.09
CA GLY A 276 -20.85 8.50 3.02
C GLY A 276 -20.64 7.74 4.34
N ALA A 277 -19.97 6.59 4.25
CA ALA A 277 -19.40 5.85 5.37
C ALA A 277 -17.91 5.62 5.10
N GLU A 278 -17.11 5.43 6.15
CA GLU A 278 -15.64 5.46 6.13
C GLU A 278 -15.01 4.39 5.20
N ASP A 279 -15.68 3.26 4.97
CA ASP A 279 -15.18 2.14 4.16
C ASP A 279 -15.42 2.28 2.65
N GLY A 280 -15.61 3.49 2.13
CA GLY A 280 -15.85 3.71 0.70
C GLY A 280 -17.32 3.69 0.27
N TRP A 281 -18.27 3.38 1.17
CA TRP A 281 -19.70 3.34 0.85
C TRP A 281 -20.38 4.71 0.84
N ALA A 282 -21.40 4.87 0.01
CA ALA A 282 -22.31 6.00 0.06
C ALA A 282 -23.75 5.62 -0.31
N LEU A 283 -24.70 6.30 0.34
CA LEU A 283 -26.13 6.26 0.04
C LEU A 283 -26.56 7.65 -0.44
N ASP A 284 -27.20 7.71 -1.60
CA ASP A 284 -27.81 8.92 -2.15
C ASP A 284 -29.33 8.73 -2.21
N VAL A 285 -30.08 9.69 -1.68
CA VAL A 285 -31.53 9.74 -1.83
C VAL A 285 -31.90 11.11 -2.35
N ALA A 286 -32.63 11.12 -3.46
CA ALA A 286 -33.04 12.35 -4.11
C ALA A 286 -34.50 12.32 -4.52
N TYR A 287 -35.13 13.48 -4.47
CA TYR A 287 -36.46 13.74 -4.96
C TYR A 287 -36.42 14.90 -5.94
N GLU A 288 -37.06 14.72 -7.09
CA GLU A 288 -37.13 15.69 -8.15
C GLU A 288 -38.59 16.02 -8.46
N VAL A 289 -38.85 17.31 -8.61
CA VAL A 289 -40.15 17.85 -8.97
C VAL A 289 -39.99 18.60 -10.29
N PRO A 290 -40.60 18.09 -11.36
CA PRO A 290 -40.66 18.83 -12.61
C PRO A 290 -41.49 20.11 -12.46
N LEU A 291 -40.98 21.18 -13.06
CA LEU A 291 -41.59 22.49 -13.13
C LEU A 291 -42.19 22.77 -14.52
N SER A 292 -41.93 21.87 -15.47
CA SER A 292 -42.58 21.84 -16.78
C SER A 292 -44.08 21.62 -16.65
N ARG A 293 -44.84 22.21 -17.57
CA ARG A 293 -46.29 22.01 -17.65
C ARG A 293 -46.69 21.85 -19.09
N GLU A 294 -47.64 20.95 -19.28
CA GLU A 294 -48.29 20.69 -20.56
C GLU A 294 -48.85 21.98 -21.18
N ASP A 295 -48.63 22.16 -22.49
CA ASP A 295 -49.28 23.19 -23.29
C ASP A 295 -50.27 22.53 -24.25
N LEU A 296 -51.56 22.57 -23.92
CA LEU A 296 -52.60 21.99 -24.78
C LEU A 296 -52.71 22.61 -26.19
N ALA A 297 -51.96 23.68 -26.48
CA ALA A 297 -51.86 24.27 -27.82
C ALA A 297 -50.80 23.60 -28.72
N THR A 298 -49.94 22.74 -28.18
CA THR A 298 -48.96 22.00 -28.98
C THR A 298 -49.57 20.71 -29.55
N PRO A 299 -49.04 20.20 -30.68
CA PRO A 299 -49.64 19.07 -31.40
C PRO A 299 -49.28 17.69 -30.81
N PHE A 300 -48.62 17.65 -29.66
CA PHE A 300 -48.18 16.44 -28.97
C PHE A 300 -48.54 16.55 -27.49
N THR A 301 -48.41 15.45 -26.74
CA THR A 301 -48.62 15.50 -25.29
C THR A 301 -47.37 15.06 -24.56
N ALA A 302 -46.79 15.97 -23.76
CA ALA A 302 -45.52 15.72 -23.11
C ALA A 302 -45.71 14.85 -21.85
N ALA A 303 -45.07 13.69 -21.82
CA ALA A 303 -45.02 12.86 -20.61
C ALA A 303 -43.98 13.44 -19.64
N VAL A 304 -44.36 14.46 -18.87
CA VAL A 304 -43.55 14.99 -17.75
C VAL A 304 -43.89 14.18 -16.50
N PRO A 305 -42.92 13.55 -15.82
CA PRO A 305 -43.17 12.94 -14.52
C PRO A 305 -43.77 13.94 -13.53
N ASP A 306 -44.69 13.51 -12.66
CA ASP A 306 -45.19 14.36 -11.57
C ASP A 306 -44.12 14.57 -10.50
N TRP A 307 -43.27 13.54 -10.34
CA TRP A 307 -42.15 13.49 -9.41
C TRP A 307 -41.24 12.34 -9.79
N THR A 308 -39.96 12.44 -9.44
CA THR A 308 -39.00 11.34 -9.53
C THR A 308 -38.32 11.14 -8.19
N MET A 309 -38.27 9.90 -7.72
CA MET A 309 -37.46 9.52 -6.56
C MET A 309 -36.32 8.63 -7.02
N THR A 310 -35.10 8.98 -6.62
CA THR A 310 -33.90 8.18 -6.87
C THR A 310 -33.29 7.75 -5.54
N VAL A 311 -32.91 6.48 -5.46
CA VAL A 311 -32.11 5.93 -4.36
C VAL A 311 -30.89 5.27 -4.99
N GLY A 312 -29.70 5.71 -4.63
CA GLY A 312 -28.44 5.16 -5.12
C GLY A 312 -27.58 4.64 -3.99
N VAL A 313 -26.98 3.47 -4.16
CA VAL A 313 -25.89 2.99 -3.30
C VAL A 313 -24.65 2.89 -4.15
N SER A 314 -23.52 3.38 -3.65
CA SER A 314 -22.24 3.27 -4.33
C SER A 314 -21.12 2.88 -3.39
N ARG A 315 -20.06 2.28 -3.94
CA ARG A 315 -18.80 2.01 -3.24
C ARG A 315 -17.62 2.47 -4.08
N GLY A 316 -16.70 3.20 -3.45
CA GLY A 316 -15.41 3.56 -4.00
C GLY A 316 -14.34 2.54 -3.64
N PHE A 317 -13.50 2.21 -4.61
CA PHE A 317 -12.34 1.33 -4.46
C PHE A 317 -11.09 2.08 -4.92
N ALA A 318 -10.01 1.99 -4.13
CA ALA A 318 -8.70 2.42 -4.59
C ALA A 318 -8.12 1.33 -5.50
N VAL A 319 -8.03 1.61 -6.80
CA VAL A 319 -7.56 0.71 -7.84
C VAL A 319 -6.57 1.49 -8.72
N GLY A 320 -5.30 1.07 -8.74
CA GLY A 320 -4.24 1.79 -9.45
C GLY A 320 -3.87 3.12 -8.80
N GLY A 321 -3.42 4.09 -9.60
CA GLY A 321 -2.93 5.40 -9.19
C GLY A 321 -1.64 5.76 -9.96
N SER A 322 -1.22 7.03 -9.88
CA SER A 322 0.13 7.43 -10.27
C SER A 322 1.18 6.60 -9.49
N ASP A 323 2.27 6.33 -10.19
CA ASP A 323 3.51 5.70 -9.73
C ASP A 323 4.61 6.49 -10.46
N ARG A 324 5.25 7.42 -9.75
CA ARG A 324 6.00 8.54 -10.36
C ARG A 324 7.45 8.17 -10.66
N ASP A 325 8.09 7.47 -9.74
CA ASP A 325 9.42 6.88 -9.87
C ASP A 325 9.40 5.51 -10.56
N ARG A 326 8.23 4.87 -10.67
CA ARG A 326 8.00 3.63 -11.43
C ARG A 326 8.63 2.41 -10.79
N ASP A 327 8.63 2.38 -9.47
CA ASP A 327 9.08 1.24 -8.71
C ASP A 327 7.98 0.19 -8.52
N GLY A 328 6.76 0.43 -9.01
CA GLY A 328 5.62 -0.49 -8.95
C GLY A 328 4.73 -0.34 -7.72
N ILE A 329 5.09 0.53 -6.78
CA ILE A 329 4.26 0.96 -5.66
C ILE A 329 3.60 2.27 -6.08
N THR A 330 2.29 2.39 -5.88
CA THR A 330 1.58 3.62 -6.28
C THR A 330 1.90 4.73 -5.29
N ASP A 331 2.01 6.00 -5.73
CA ASP A 331 2.26 7.22 -4.92
C ASP A 331 1.41 7.34 -3.63
N ARG A 332 0.28 6.62 -3.55
CA ARG A 332 -0.65 6.59 -2.41
C ARG A 332 -0.32 5.55 -1.34
N LEU A 333 0.48 4.54 -1.68
CA LEU A 333 0.99 3.49 -0.80
C LEU A 333 2.48 3.68 -0.51
N ASP A 334 3.14 4.45 -1.36
CA ASP A 334 4.55 4.77 -1.33
C ASP A 334 4.88 5.90 -0.33
N LEU A 335 5.84 5.66 0.57
CA LEU A 335 6.37 6.63 1.52
C LEU A 335 7.36 7.62 0.88
N CYS A 336 8.00 7.23 -0.23
CA CYS A 336 8.95 8.00 -1.01
C CYS A 336 8.53 8.16 -2.49
N PRO A 337 7.40 8.84 -2.82
CA PRO A 337 6.82 8.90 -4.18
C PRO A 337 7.63 9.59 -5.29
N ASP A 338 8.89 9.91 -5.04
CA ASP A 338 9.81 10.55 -5.96
C ASP A 338 11.16 9.79 -6.05
N ALA A 339 11.34 8.69 -5.30
CA ALA A 339 12.57 7.93 -5.20
C ALA A 339 12.24 6.43 -5.30
N PRO A 340 12.71 5.74 -6.36
CA PRO A 340 12.34 4.35 -6.57
C PRO A 340 12.96 3.44 -5.52
N GLU A 341 12.14 2.53 -5.00
CA GLU A 341 12.56 1.33 -4.25
C GLU A 341 13.65 0.52 -4.98
N ASP A 342 14.68 0.06 -4.26
CA ASP A 342 15.79 -0.77 -4.77
C ASP A 342 15.55 -2.28 -4.70
N ARG A 343 14.54 -2.75 -3.98
CA ARG A 343 14.01 -4.13 -4.01
C ARG A 343 15.06 -5.21 -3.78
N ASP A 344 15.74 -5.13 -2.66
CA ASP A 344 16.72 -6.13 -2.23
C ASP A 344 16.19 -7.09 -1.15
N GLY A 345 14.96 -6.87 -0.66
CA GLY A 345 14.31 -7.67 0.37
C GLY A 345 14.24 -6.98 1.73
N CYS A 346 14.87 -5.81 1.90
CA CYS A 346 14.72 -4.96 3.06
C CYS A 346 13.59 -3.96 2.82
N ARG A 347 12.54 -4.04 3.65
CA ARG A 347 11.37 -3.14 3.68
C ARG A 347 10.73 -2.73 2.33
N ASP A 348 10.95 -3.53 1.26
CA ASP A 348 10.39 -3.42 -0.11
C ASP A 348 8.89 -3.03 -0.23
N GLU A 349 8.07 -3.18 0.81
CA GLU A 349 6.64 -2.87 0.79
C GLU A 349 6.32 -1.38 1.01
N ASP A 350 7.30 -0.60 1.46
CA ASP A 350 7.09 0.77 1.91
C ASP A 350 7.36 1.83 0.80
N GLY A 351 8.11 1.43 -0.24
CA GLY A 351 8.40 2.23 -1.44
C GLY A 351 9.54 3.22 -1.26
N CYS A 352 10.33 3.09 -0.20
CA CYS A 352 11.52 3.89 0.02
C CYS A 352 12.77 3.04 -0.20
N PRO A 353 13.73 3.50 -1.03
CA PRO A 353 15.01 2.81 -1.14
C PRO A 353 15.71 2.79 0.22
N ASP A 354 16.24 1.64 0.57
CA ASP A 354 17.02 1.39 1.79
C ASP A 354 18.50 1.19 1.37
N PRO A 355 19.32 2.26 1.35
CA PRO A 355 20.69 2.18 0.82
C PRO A 355 21.74 1.64 1.82
N ASP A 356 21.30 1.26 3.02
CA ASP A 356 22.08 0.80 4.18
C ASP A 356 21.09 0.06 5.10
N ASN A 357 20.93 -1.24 4.86
CA ASN A 357 19.83 -2.06 5.38
C ASN A 357 19.93 -2.37 6.87
N ASP A 358 21.16 -2.54 7.39
CA ASP A 358 21.43 -2.82 8.80
C ASP A 358 21.82 -1.57 9.61
N GLU A 359 21.90 -0.42 8.95
CA GLU A 359 22.09 0.91 9.51
C GLU A 359 23.46 1.06 10.22
N ASP A 360 24.49 0.37 9.75
CA ASP A 360 25.85 0.42 10.32
C ASP A 360 26.73 1.56 9.76
N GLY A 361 26.30 2.18 8.64
CA GLY A 361 26.96 3.30 7.98
C GLY A 361 27.76 2.94 6.73
N VAL A 362 27.83 1.66 6.34
CA VAL A 362 28.38 1.18 5.08
C VAL A 362 27.23 0.91 4.09
N PRO A 363 27.19 1.56 2.92
CA PRO A 363 26.09 1.33 1.98
C PRO A 363 26.11 -0.09 1.40
N ASP A 364 24.95 -0.72 1.20
CA ASP A 364 24.81 -2.13 0.76
C ASP A 364 25.60 -2.45 -0.52
N ALA A 365 25.76 -1.45 -1.40
CA ALA A 365 26.50 -1.59 -2.65
C ALA A 365 28.00 -1.87 -2.48
N VAL A 366 28.56 -1.59 -1.29
CA VAL A 366 29.96 -1.81 -0.94
C VAL A 366 30.13 -2.66 0.32
N ASP A 367 29.03 -3.02 0.97
CA ASP A 367 28.98 -3.83 2.19
C ASP A 367 29.20 -5.33 1.89
N ALA A 368 30.05 -5.97 2.70
CA ALA A 368 30.33 -7.41 2.64
C ALA A 368 29.25 -8.27 3.32
N ALA A 369 28.52 -7.73 4.29
CA ALA A 369 27.38 -8.35 4.97
C ALA A 369 26.17 -7.38 5.09
N PRO A 370 25.51 -6.99 3.98
CA PRO A 370 24.48 -5.92 3.96
C PRO A 370 23.27 -6.07 4.88
N ASP A 371 23.07 -7.21 5.53
CA ASP A 371 21.92 -7.48 6.41
C ASP A 371 22.34 -7.64 7.89
N VAL A 372 23.63 -7.46 8.19
CA VAL A 372 24.22 -7.77 9.50
C VAL A 372 25.23 -6.69 9.86
N ALA A 373 24.77 -5.75 10.69
CA ALA A 373 25.57 -4.61 11.12
C ALA A 373 26.94 -5.01 11.67
N GLU A 374 27.95 -4.24 11.26
CA GLU A 374 29.33 -4.29 11.74
C GLU A 374 29.43 -4.25 13.28
N ASP A 375 30.45 -4.93 13.83
CA ASP A 375 30.86 -4.81 15.22
C ASP A 375 32.11 -3.92 15.39
N PRO A 376 31.94 -2.60 15.55
CA PRO A 376 33.06 -1.66 15.49
C PRO A 376 34.04 -1.86 16.66
N ASP A 377 35.17 -2.50 16.37
CA ASP A 377 36.24 -2.81 17.32
C ASP A 377 37.63 -2.33 16.85
N GLY A 378 37.72 -1.78 15.63
CA GLY A 378 38.94 -1.24 15.04
C GLY A 378 39.63 -2.20 14.07
N TRP A 379 39.09 -3.39 13.86
CA TRP A 379 39.51 -4.34 12.86
C TRP A 379 38.53 -4.34 11.69
N ARG A 380 39.02 -3.93 10.52
CA ARG A 380 38.28 -4.01 9.25
C ARG A 380 36.88 -3.38 9.20
N ASP A 381 36.51 -2.54 10.17
CA ASP A 381 35.30 -1.67 10.24
C ASP A 381 34.81 -0.96 8.94
N GLN A 382 35.57 -0.97 7.84
CA GLN A 382 35.22 -0.33 6.57
C GLN A 382 34.55 -1.27 5.56
N ASP A 383 34.53 -2.58 5.79
CA ASP A 383 33.88 -3.52 4.87
C ASP A 383 32.43 -3.90 5.25
N GLY A 384 31.96 -3.51 6.44
CA GLY A 384 30.58 -3.70 6.89
C GLY A 384 30.24 -5.14 7.26
N ALA A 385 31.24 -6.02 7.34
CA ALA A 385 31.03 -7.39 7.78
C ALA A 385 31.61 -7.60 9.18
N PRO A 386 30.77 -7.99 10.16
CA PRO A 386 31.28 -8.20 11.50
C PRO A 386 32.31 -9.32 11.52
N ASP A 387 33.42 -9.08 12.21
CA ASP A 387 34.57 -9.95 12.35
C ASP A 387 34.64 -10.45 13.81
N PRO A 388 33.83 -11.44 14.24
CA PRO A 388 33.71 -11.82 15.65
C PRO A 388 34.90 -12.63 16.22
N ASP A 389 35.95 -12.84 15.42
CA ASP A 389 37.20 -13.56 15.73
C ASP A 389 38.29 -13.02 14.77
N ASN A 390 38.93 -11.94 15.19
CA ASN A 390 39.78 -11.12 14.32
C ASN A 390 41.08 -11.81 13.87
N ASP A 391 41.67 -12.65 14.71
CA ASP A 391 42.90 -13.37 14.40
C ASP A 391 42.69 -14.81 13.91
N GLY A 392 41.47 -15.32 14.02
CA GLY A 392 41.02 -16.57 13.43
C GLY A 392 41.52 -17.81 14.19
N ASP A 393 41.78 -17.68 15.49
CA ASP A 393 42.20 -18.80 16.33
C ASP A 393 41.03 -19.68 16.82
N GLY A 394 39.79 -19.21 16.67
CA GLY A 394 38.57 -19.90 17.06
C GLY A 394 37.98 -19.47 18.42
N ILE A 395 38.60 -18.52 19.12
CA ILE A 395 38.09 -17.83 20.31
C ILE A 395 37.50 -16.50 19.84
N LEU A 396 36.28 -16.18 20.28
CA LEU A 396 35.63 -14.93 19.86
C LEU A 396 36.26 -13.73 20.58
N ASP A 397 36.36 -12.56 19.96
CA ASP A 397 37.06 -11.38 20.54
C ASP A 397 36.54 -10.97 21.92
N GLN A 398 35.24 -11.19 22.18
CA GLN A 398 34.62 -10.91 23.50
C GLN A 398 35.10 -11.83 24.63
N GLN A 399 35.67 -12.98 24.28
CA GLN A 399 36.22 -14.00 25.16
C GLN A 399 37.74 -14.11 25.09
N ASP A 400 38.36 -13.37 24.16
CA ASP A 400 39.77 -13.39 23.87
C ASP A 400 40.53 -12.32 24.67
N GLY A 401 41.59 -12.73 25.37
CA GLY A 401 42.51 -11.85 26.09
C GLY A 401 43.44 -11.07 25.17
N CYS A 402 43.72 -11.60 23.98
CA CYS A 402 44.58 -11.03 22.95
C CYS A 402 43.90 -11.08 21.56
N PRO A 403 42.82 -10.30 21.32
CA PRO A 403 41.98 -10.37 20.10
C PRO A 403 42.66 -10.11 18.74
N PHE A 404 43.97 -9.88 18.71
CA PHE A 404 44.72 -9.61 17.47
C PHE A 404 45.96 -10.52 17.35
N GLU A 405 46.13 -11.49 18.24
CA GLU A 405 47.28 -12.37 18.32
C GLU A 405 46.83 -13.81 18.54
N ALA A 406 46.77 -14.58 17.44
CA ALA A 406 46.24 -15.93 17.48
C ALA A 406 46.90 -16.85 18.52
N GLU A 407 46.07 -17.55 19.29
CA GLU A 407 46.45 -18.58 20.25
C GLU A 407 47.30 -19.69 19.61
N ASN A 408 48.27 -20.20 20.37
CA ASN A 408 49.19 -21.22 19.92
C ASN A 408 48.93 -22.62 20.49
N TYR A 409 47.70 -22.97 20.90
CA TYR A 409 47.19 -24.33 21.20
C TYR A 409 48.25 -25.36 21.61
N ASN A 410 49.02 -25.05 22.64
CA ASN A 410 50.17 -25.84 23.07
C ASN A 410 49.83 -26.73 24.29
N GLY A 411 48.66 -26.55 24.91
CA GLY A 411 48.21 -27.28 26.09
C GLY A 411 48.39 -26.50 27.40
N TYR A 412 48.93 -25.29 27.35
CA TYR A 412 49.02 -24.32 28.43
C TYR A 412 48.12 -23.13 28.09
N GLN A 413 47.28 -22.72 29.04
CA GLN A 413 46.27 -21.65 28.98
C GLN A 413 45.46 -21.44 27.68
N ASP A 414 45.38 -22.42 26.76
CA ASP A 414 44.67 -22.41 25.45
C ASP A 414 43.22 -21.85 25.38
N ALA A 415 42.61 -21.45 26.49
CA ALA A 415 41.28 -20.85 26.55
C ALA A 415 41.29 -19.34 26.88
N ASP A 416 42.46 -18.73 27.10
CA ASP A 416 42.58 -17.28 27.35
C ASP A 416 42.81 -16.46 26.08
N GLY A 417 43.16 -17.11 24.96
CA GLY A 417 43.32 -16.50 23.63
C GLY A 417 44.63 -15.74 23.46
N CYS A 418 45.60 -15.92 24.35
CA CYS A 418 46.88 -15.23 24.28
C CYS A 418 48.02 -16.22 24.02
N PRO A 419 48.83 -16.02 22.96
CA PRO A 419 49.93 -16.91 22.66
C PRO A 419 50.92 -16.94 23.84
N ASP A 420 51.08 -18.11 24.41
CA ASP A 420 51.95 -18.33 25.54
C ASP A 420 53.09 -19.31 25.23
N GLU A 421 54.13 -19.29 26.07
CA GLU A 421 55.19 -20.30 26.01
C GLU A 421 55.04 -21.21 27.23
N MET A 422 55.31 -22.50 27.05
CA MET A 422 55.35 -23.44 28.17
C MET A 422 56.37 -22.97 29.22
N ALA A 423 56.01 -23.08 30.49
CA ALA A 423 56.87 -22.63 31.58
C ALA A 423 58.15 -23.48 31.67
N ASP A 424 59.29 -22.81 31.67
CA ASP A 424 60.64 -23.30 31.97
C ASP A 424 61.23 -22.26 32.94
N ARG A 425 60.99 -22.46 34.25
CA ARG A 425 61.18 -21.44 35.28
C ARG A 425 62.63 -21.13 35.56
N ASP A 426 63.54 -22.10 35.40
CA ASP A 426 64.97 -21.93 35.63
C ASP A 426 65.78 -21.80 34.33
N GLY A 427 65.15 -22.03 33.18
CA GLY A 427 65.69 -21.75 31.86
C GLY A 427 66.74 -22.77 31.42
N ASP A 428 66.66 -23.99 31.93
CA ASP A 428 67.60 -25.06 31.58
C ASP A 428 67.22 -25.80 30.30
N GLY A 429 66.05 -25.50 29.72
CA GLY A 429 65.55 -26.08 28.47
C GLY A 429 64.74 -27.37 28.63
N ILE A 430 64.42 -27.78 29.87
CA ILE A 430 63.45 -28.81 30.21
C ILE A 430 62.19 -28.11 30.73
N GLU A 431 61.02 -28.48 30.22
CA GLU A 431 59.77 -27.84 30.62
C GLU A 431 59.45 -28.16 32.09
N ASP A 432 58.89 -27.22 32.86
CA ASP A 432 58.54 -27.37 34.29
C ASP A 432 57.75 -28.65 34.62
N ARG A 433 56.99 -29.18 33.66
CA ARG A 433 56.16 -30.39 33.79
C ARG A 433 56.95 -31.69 33.59
N GLU A 434 58.08 -31.60 32.91
CA GLU A 434 59.03 -32.69 32.62
C GLU A 434 60.28 -32.60 33.51
N ASP A 435 60.53 -31.42 34.09
CA ASP A 435 61.61 -31.11 35.03
C ASP A 435 61.26 -31.49 36.49
N ARG A 436 62.08 -32.32 37.10
CA ARG A 436 61.94 -32.75 38.50
C ARG A 436 62.35 -31.67 39.50
N CYS A 437 63.20 -30.73 39.09
CA CYS A 437 63.76 -29.63 39.86
C CYS A 437 63.49 -28.26 39.22
N ALA A 438 62.27 -28.03 38.73
CA ALA A 438 61.74 -26.81 38.06
C ALA A 438 61.90 -25.41 38.70
N ASP A 439 62.79 -25.22 39.66
CA ASP A 439 63.24 -23.92 40.17
C ASP A 439 64.79 -23.83 40.21
N VAL A 440 65.51 -24.85 39.75
CA VAL A 440 66.96 -24.98 39.83
C VAL A 440 67.48 -25.64 38.54
N ALA A 441 68.11 -24.84 37.69
CA ALA A 441 68.62 -25.29 36.41
C ALA A 441 69.61 -26.46 36.53
N GLU A 442 69.40 -27.46 35.68
CA GLU A 442 70.29 -28.58 35.38
C GLU A 442 71.75 -28.15 35.10
N ASP A 443 72.72 -28.93 35.58
CA ASP A 443 74.15 -28.66 35.41
C ASP A 443 74.85 -29.45 34.29
N ARG A 444 74.11 -30.08 33.36
CA ARG A 444 74.55 -30.48 32.00
C ARG A 444 76.03 -30.86 31.87
N ASP A 445 76.45 -31.87 32.62
CA ASP A 445 77.82 -32.38 32.64
C ASP A 445 77.95 -33.78 31.99
N GLY A 446 76.82 -34.37 31.60
CA GLY A 446 76.71 -35.68 30.97
C GLY A 446 76.24 -36.79 31.91
N PHE A 447 75.94 -36.48 33.17
CA PHE A 447 75.34 -37.37 34.15
C PHE A 447 73.88 -36.95 34.40
N GLU A 448 72.94 -37.89 34.25
CA GLU A 448 71.49 -37.73 34.49
C GLU A 448 70.76 -36.47 33.93
N ASP A 449 71.38 -35.69 33.02
CA ASP A 449 70.91 -34.46 32.34
C ASP A 449 69.45 -34.41 31.81
N GLU A 450 68.73 -35.53 31.74
CA GLU A 450 67.35 -35.61 31.22
C GLU A 450 66.28 -35.39 32.29
N ASP A 451 66.63 -35.34 33.58
CA ASP A 451 65.65 -35.23 34.67
C ASP A 451 65.43 -33.80 35.23
N GLY A 452 66.28 -32.85 34.83
CA GLY A 452 66.21 -31.43 35.16
C GLY A 452 66.75 -31.06 36.54
N CYS A 453 67.34 -32.00 37.26
CA CYS A 453 67.95 -31.76 38.56
C CYS A 453 69.47 -31.70 38.48
N PRO A 454 70.12 -30.61 38.94
CA PRO A 454 71.57 -30.59 38.97
C PRO A 454 72.12 -31.64 39.93
N ASP A 455 73.15 -32.34 39.48
CA ASP A 455 73.85 -33.40 40.19
C ASP A 455 75.28 -32.95 40.54
N PRO A 456 75.47 -32.10 41.57
CA PRO A 456 76.77 -31.47 41.84
C PRO A 456 77.82 -32.39 42.48
N ASP A 457 77.53 -33.69 42.61
CA ASP A 457 78.35 -34.76 43.21
C ASP A 457 77.83 -36.11 42.67
N ASN A 458 78.28 -36.47 41.46
CA ASN A 458 77.70 -37.56 40.67
C ASN A 458 77.87 -38.96 41.32
N ASP A 459 78.96 -39.17 42.06
CA ASP A 459 79.24 -40.45 42.73
C ASP A 459 78.89 -40.49 44.23
N LEU A 460 78.47 -39.34 44.78
CA LEU A 460 77.96 -39.15 46.14
C LEU A 460 78.98 -39.46 47.24
N ASP A 461 80.26 -39.22 46.97
CA ASP A 461 81.32 -39.39 47.96
C ASP A 461 81.48 -38.17 48.91
N GLY A 462 80.87 -37.04 48.57
CA GLY A 462 80.91 -35.79 49.34
C GLY A 462 81.86 -34.72 48.78
N ILE A 463 82.56 -34.99 47.68
CA ILE A 463 83.44 -34.07 46.95
C ILE A 463 82.73 -33.67 45.65
N LEU A 464 82.29 -32.40 45.58
CA LEU A 464 81.58 -31.90 44.40
C LEU A 464 82.41 -32.07 43.10
N ASP A 465 81.77 -32.39 41.96
CA ASP A 465 82.45 -32.73 40.69
C ASP A 465 83.45 -31.65 40.25
N ALA A 466 83.14 -30.38 40.50
CA ALA A 466 84.00 -29.24 40.19
C ALA A 466 85.36 -29.26 40.94
N ARG A 467 85.50 -30.10 41.96
CA ARG A 467 86.70 -30.30 42.79
C ARG A 467 87.15 -31.76 42.83
N ASP A 468 86.46 -32.64 42.13
CA ASP A 468 86.74 -34.05 42.07
C ASP A 468 87.64 -34.38 40.87
N GLY A 469 88.74 -35.11 41.10
CA GLY A 469 89.62 -35.62 40.06
C GLY A 469 89.02 -36.78 39.26
N CYS A 470 88.05 -37.48 39.84
CA CYS A 470 87.37 -38.65 39.31
C CYS A 470 85.84 -38.58 39.55
N PRO A 471 85.10 -37.60 38.96
CA PRO A 471 83.68 -37.30 39.27
C PRO A 471 82.67 -38.46 39.22
N ASP A 472 83.00 -39.58 38.59
CA ASP A 472 82.12 -40.75 38.44
C ASP A 472 82.55 -41.94 39.33
N GLN A 473 83.51 -41.75 40.25
CA GLN A 473 84.16 -42.82 41.01
C GLN A 473 84.44 -42.40 42.46
N ALA A 474 83.53 -42.79 43.34
CA ALA A 474 83.60 -42.42 44.75
C ALA A 474 84.95 -42.73 45.42
N GLU A 475 85.46 -41.75 46.16
CA GLU A 475 86.60 -41.82 47.06
C GLU A 475 86.44 -42.93 48.11
N ASP A 476 87.54 -43.62 48.45
CA ASP A 476 87.52 -44.74 49.40
C ASP A 476 87.90 -44.36 50.85
N TYR A 477 88.28 -43.09 51.06
CA TYR A 477 88.56 -42.47 52.37
C TYR A 477 89.50 -43.33 53.24
N ASP A 478 90.61 -43.78 52.66
CA ASP A 478 91.55 -44.68 53.31
C ASP A 478 92.68 -43.96 54.08
N GLY A 479 92.75 -42.64 53.99
CA GLY A 479 93.72 -41.78 54.65
C GLY A 479 94.91 -41.38 53.78
N ASP A 480 94.99 -41.84 52.53
CA ASP A 480 95.85 -41.29 51.49
C ASP A 480 95.02 -40.41 50.55
N LEU A 481 95.56 -39.25 50.17
CA LEU A 481 94.97 -38.24 49.27
C LEU A 481 93.43 -37.98 49.28
N ASP A 482 92.71 -38.28 50.36
CA ASP A 482 91.24 -38.17 50.54
C ASP A 482 90.55 -36.84 50.11
N ASP A 483 91.31 -35.79 49.79
CA ASP A 483 90.79 -34.50 49.34
C ASP A 483 90.75 -34.36 47.79
N ASP A 484 91.19 -35.36 47.02
CA ASP A 484 91.29 -35.28 45.54
C ASP A 484 90.18 -35.99 44.76
N GLY A 485 89.31 -36.75 45.44
CA GLY A 485 88.10 -37.37 44.88
C GLY A 485 88.38 -38.62 44.03
N CYS A 486 89.61 -39.15 44.07
CA CYS A 486 89.98 -40.31 43.28
C CYS A 486 90.37 -41.50 44.17
N PRO A 487 89.76 -42.68 44.00
CA PRO A 487 90.10 -43.85 44.79
C PRO A 487 91.57 -44.23 44.61
N ASP A 488 92.27 -44.34 45.73
CA ASP A 488 93.71 -44.55 45.74
C ASP A 488 94.11 -46.02 45.47
N ALA A 489 95.31 -46.17 44.89
CA ALA A 489 95.86 -47.50 44.65
C ALA A 489 96.51 -48.05 45.94
N PRO A 490 96.24 -49.30 46.35
CA PRO A 490 96.70 -49.81 47.64
C PRO A 490 98.24 -49.77 47.80
N GLU A 491 98.74 -49.14 48.87
CA GLU A 491 100.16 -49.03 49.20
C GLU A 491 100.85 -50.41 49.29
N VAL A 492 101.93 -50.59 48.51
CA VAL A 492 102.75 -51.82 48.55
C VAL A 492 103.94 -51.63 49.48
N SER A 493 103.87 -52.17 50.70
CA SER A 493 104.94 -52.09 51.70
C SER A 493 106.21 -52.90 51.34
N GLU A 494 107.37 -52.25 51.16
CA GLU A 494 108.67 -52.90 51.01
C GLU A 494 109.24 -53.45 52.33
N THR A 495 109.91 -54.62 52.30
CA THR A 495 110.66 -55.22 53.42
C THR A 495 112.15 -55.45 53.05
N PRO A 496 113.14 -55.29 53.96
CA PRO A 496 114.56 -55.27 53.59
C PRO A 496 115.35 -56.57 53.91
N ALA A 497 116.41 -56.74 53.09
CA ALA A 497 117.74 -57.34 53.32
C ALA A 497 117.94 -58.83 53.66
N ALA A 498 118.82 -59.52 52.89
CA ALA A 498 119.93 -60.34 53.43
C ALA A 498 120.91 -60.90 52.36
N SER A 499 122.18 -60.48 52.46
CA SER A 499 123.45 -61.22 52.43
C SER A 499 123.75 -62.43 51.50
N GLY A 500 124.96 -62.37 50.90
CA GLY A 500 125.88 -63.49 50.66
C GLY A 500 125.77 -64.15 49.28
N GLY A 501 126.81 -64.47 48.52
CA GLY A 501 128.25 -64.55 48.77
C GLY A 501 128.82 -65.72 47.93
N ALA A 502 129.81 -65.42 47.09
CA ALA A 502 130.85 -66.27 46.49
C ALA A 502 130.50 -67.56 45.71
N GLY A 503 131.16 -67.69 44.54
CA GLY A 503 131.28 -68.92 43.75
C GLY A 503 131.79 -68.65 42.35
#